data_AF-G0R2D4-F1
#
_entry.id   AF-G0R2D4-F1
#
_cell.length_a   1.000
_cell.length_b   1.000
_cell.length_c   1.000
_cell.angle_alpha   90.00
_cell.angle_beta   90.00
_cell.angle_gamma   90.00
#
_symmetry.space_group_name_H-M   'P 1'
#
loop_
_entity.id
_entity.type
_entity.pdbx_description
1 polymer ?
#
loop_
_entity_poly.entity_id
_entity_poly.type
_entity_poly.pdbx_seq_one_letter_code
_entity_poly.pdbx_strand_id
1 'polypeptide(L)'
;MKRKTTFVPGDFLTRAEKIEQITIPLSTDNKIIVTPNNEGLGFRKNCYNQEQLANKVEKKKFDLTIIQANKICETVWKNKKMEEEAEYSKSLKTVLYVAIFFSILSFVLLIILVYGDGTDSLLWASISLICIAGTLILIVVIKSLFTEPKFIDLEKTIMDQLNIFFDKENNNFYSKNGLLWEVQEKFYWLTLHIK
;
A
#
# COMPACT_ATOMS: atom_id res chain seq x y z
N MET A 1 -26.19 -6.17 -19.43
CA MET A 1 -25.41 -7.20 -20.15
C MET A 1 -24.04 -7.28 -19.48
N LYS A 2 -23.81 -8.26 -18.57
CA LYS A 2 -22.52 -8.41 -17.87
C LYS A 2 -21.50 -9.01 -18.85
N ARG A 3 -20.44 -8.28 -19.21
CA ARG A 3 -19.31 -8.84 -19.97
C ARG A 3 -18.70 -9.97 -19.14
N LYS A 4 -18.72 -11.20 -19.66
CA LYS A 4 -17.92 -12.30 -19.11
C LYS A 4 -16.46 -11.90 -19.26
N THR A 5 -15.79 -11.58 -18.16
CA THR A 5 -14.34 -11.46 -18.11
C THR A 5 -13.76 -12.84 -18.38
N THR A 6 -13.27 -13.06 -19.59
CA THR A 6 -12.49 -14.24 -19.94
C THR A 6 -11.11 -14.08 -19.31
N PHE A 7 -10.83 -14.85 -18.27
CA PHE A 7 -9.50 -14.91 -17.66
C PHE A 7 -8.54 -15.54 -18.67
N VAL A 8 -7.48 -14.81 -19.02
CA VAL A 8 -6.43 -15.29 -19.90
C VAL A 8 -5.34 -15.93 -19.02
N PRO A 9 -4.69 -17.03 -19.42
CA PRO A 9 -3.66 -17.68 -18.58
C PRO A 9 -2.56 -16.73 -18.05
N GLY A 10 -2.24 -15.67 -18.79
CA GLY A 10 -1.28 -14.64 -18.37
C GLY A 10 -1.71 -13.78 -17.17
N ASP A 11 -2.99 -13.79 -16.81
CA ASP A 11 -3.51 -13.04 -15.66
C ASP A 11 -3.04 -13.63 -14.32
N PHE A 12 -2.67 -14.92 -14.30
CA PHE A 12 -2.22 -15.64 -13.11
C PHE A 12 -0.71 -15.56 -12.87
N LEU A 13 0.05 -15.02 -13.82
CA LEU A 13 1.50 -14.89 -13.67
C LEU A 13 1.83 -13.83 -12.62
N THR A 14 2.80 -14.14 -11.78
CA THR A 14 3.44 -13.18 -10.91
C THR A 14 4.11 -12.07 -11.71
N ARG A 15 4.37 -10.94 -11.07
CA ARG A 15 5.02 -9.81 -11.74
C ARG A 15 6.41 -10.17 -12.27
N ALA A 16 7.18 -10.95 -11.51
CA ALA A 16 8.49 -11.43 -11.93
C ALA A 16 8.40 -12.29 -13.21
N GLU A 17 7.45 -13.23 -13.27
CA GLU A 17 7.22 -14.05 -14.46
C GLU A 17 6.75 -13.24 -15.67
N LYS A 18 5.93 -12.19 -15.45
CA LYS A 18 5.55 -11.25 -16.53
C LYS A 18 6.76 -10.50 -17.08
N ILE A 19 7.68 -10.10 -16.21
CA ILE A 19 8.92 -9.41 -16.62
C ILE A 19 9.81 -10.33 -17.46
N GLU A 20 9.90 -11.62 -17.13
CA GLU A 20 10.68 -12.59 -17.91
C GLU A 20 10.13 -12.78 -19.34
N GLN A 21 8.83 -12.58 -19.54
CA GLN A 21 8.19 -12.67 -20.85
C GLN A 21 8.28 -11.38 -21.67
N ILE A 22 8.70 -10.26 -21.06
CA ILE A 22 8.81 -8.96 -21.74
C ILE A 22 10.22 -8.82 -22.33
N THR A 23 10.28 -8.44 -23.61
CA THR A 23 11.55 -8.08 -24.24
C THR A 23 11.96 -6.66 -23.82
N ILE A 24 12.81 -6.56 -22.79
CA ILE A 24 13.39 -5.28 -22.36
C ILE A 24 14.42 -4.82 -23.40
N PRO A 25 14.38 -3.55 -23.86
CA PRO A 25 15.34 -3.05 -24.82
C PRO A 25 16.76 -3.04 -24.27
N LEU A 26 17.74 -3.18 -25.16
CA LEU A 26 19.15 -3.00 -24.82
C LEU A 26 19.50 -1.51 -24.72
N SER A 27 20.47 -1.20 -23.85
CA SER A 27 21.11 0.11 -23.80
C SER A 27 21.80 0.42 -25.13
N THR A 28 21.75 1.68 -25.55
CA THR A 28 22.43 2.20 -26.74
C THR A 28 23.19 3.47 -26.37
N ASP A 29 23.92 4.06 -27.32
CA ASP A 29 24.70 5.29 -27.06
C ASP A 29 23.87 6.50 -26.62
N ASN A 30 22.58 6.49 -26.95
CA ASN A 30 21.66 7.59 -26.62
C ASN A 30 20.72 7.25 -25.46
N LYS A 31 20.74 6.02 -24.93
CA LYS A 31 19.86 5.61 -23.82
C LYS A 31 20.46 4.49 -22.98
N ILE A 32 20.37 4.64 -21.67
CA ILE A 32 20.76 3.60 -20.73
C ILE A 32 19.49 3.01 -20.12
N ILE A 33 19.37 1.69 -20.23
CA ILE A 33 18.24 0.94 -19.70
C ILE A 33 18.61 0.38 -18.34
N VAL A 34 17.80 0.72 -17.33
CA VAL A 34 17.92 0.13 -16.00
C VAL A 34 16.85 -0.94 -15.84
N THR A 35 17.29 -2.19 -15.88
CA THR A 35 16.43 -3.37 -15.78
C THR A 35 15.85 -3.53 -14.37
N PRO A 36 14.69 -4.19 -14.24
CA PRO A 36 14.10 -4.49 -12.94
C PRO A 36 14.95 -5.53 -12.18
N ASN A 37 14.82 -5.53 -10.85
CA ASN A 37 15.41 -6.58 -10.02
C ASN A 37 14.69 -7.94 -10.23
N ASN A 38 15.28 -9.02 -9.71
CA ASN A 38 14.74 -10.38 -9.87
C ASN A 38 13.35 -10.56 -9.22
N GLU A 39 13.02 -9.71 -8.24
CA GLU A 39 11.74 -9.74 -7.54
C GLU A 39 10.65 -8.95 -8.28
N GLY A 40 11.01 -8.20 -9.34
CA GLY A 40 10.11 -7.31 -10.07
C GLY A 40 9.63 -6.09 -9.28
N LEU A 41 10.18 -5.85 -8.09
CA LEU A 41 9.86 -4.76 -7.16
C LEU A 41 11.07 -3.83 -7.01
N GLY A 42 11.37 -3.08 -8.06
CA GLY A 42 12.48 -2.14 -8.12
C GLY A 42 13.46 -2.44 -9.25
N PHE A 43 14.62 -1.79 -9.21
CA PHE A 43 15.58 -1.71 -10.31
C PHE A 43 16.98 -2.16 -9.88
N ARG A 44 17.76 -2.69 -10.83
CA ARG A 44 19.14 -3.12 -10.59
C ARG A 44 20.09 -1.92 -10.58
N LYS A 45 21.15 -2.02 -9.77
CA LYS A 45 22.18 -0.97 -9.65
C LYS A 45 23.34 -1.13 -10.63
N ASN A 46 23.53 -2.32 -11.18
CA ASN A 46 24.68 -2.67 -12.03
C ASN A 46 24.50 -2.25 -13.51
N CYS A 47 23.80 -1.14 -13.76
CA CYS A 47 23.48 -0.65 -15.11
C CYS A 47 24.27 0.61 -15.49
N TYR A 48 25.19 1.08 -14.64
CA TYR A 48 26.00 2.27 -14.91
C TYR A 48 27.04 1.99 -15.99
N ASN A 49 26.92 2.69 -17.13
CA ASN A 49 27.92 2.64 -18.21
C ASN A 49 28.94 3.78 -18.03
N GLN A 50 30.17 3.43 -17.65
CA GLN A 50 31.22 4.42 -17.41
C GLN A 50 31.63 5.18 -18.68
N GLU A 51 31.66 4.53 -19.84
CA GLU A 51 32.09 5.15 -21.10
C GLU A 51 31.12 6.25 -21.54
N GLN A 52 29.82 6.03 -21.33
CA GLN A 52 28.76 6.95 -21.75
C GLN A 52 28.43 8.03 -20.69
N LEU A 53 28.57 7.72 -19.40
CA LEU A 53 28.10 8.60 -18.32
C LEU A 53 29.20 9.34 -17.55
N ALA A 54 30.47 8.91 -17.59
CA ALA A 54 31.51 9.44 -16.71
C ALA A 54 31.65 10.98 -16.73
N ASN A 55 31.38 11.60 -17.88
CA ASN A 55 31.48 13.06 -18.06
C ASN A 55 30.17 13.81 -17.78
N LYS A 56 29.05 13.11 -17.55
CA LYS A 56 27.71 13.71 -17.37
C LYS A 56 27.12 13.47 -15.98
N VAL A 57 27.39 12.32 -15.36
CA VAL A 57 26.92 11.98 -14.01
C VAL A 57 27.87 11.01 -13.33
N GLU A 58 28.26 11.32 -12.09
CA GLU A 58 29.05 10.40 -11.29
C GLU A 58 28.27 9.12 -10.96
N LYS A 59 28.95 7.97 -11.00
CA LYS A 59 28.39 6.68 -10.59
C LYS A 59 27.67 6.74 -9.24
N LYS A 60 28.26 7.44 -8.26
CA LYS A 60 27.66 7.61 -6.93
C LYS A 60 26.29 8.30 -6.99
N LYS A 61 26.15 9.36 -7.79
CA LYS A 61 24.88 10.09 -7.93
C LYS A 61 23.85 9.24 -8.68
N PHE A 62 24.26 8.53 -9.73
CA PHE A 62 23.42 7.59 -10.47
C PHE A 62 22.88 6.48 -9.56
N ASP A 63 23.77 5.81 -8.81
CA ASP A 63 23.42 4.74 -7.88
C ASP A 63 22.47 5.25 -6.78
N LEU A 64 22.70 6.47 -6.27
CA LEU A 64 21.81 7.09 -5.29
C LEU A 64 20.41 7.36 -5.85
N THR A 65 20.30 7.81 -7.11
CA THR A 65 19.00 8.00 -7.77
C THR A 65 18.25 6.67 -7.87
N ILE A 66 18.92 5.58 -8.28
CA ILE A 66 18.30 4.24 -8.33
C ILE A 66 17.90 3.75 -6.93
N ILE A 67 18.72 3.96 -5.91
CA ILE A 67 18.39 3.60 -4.53
C ILE A 67 17.13 4.31 -4.04
N GLN A 68 17.00 5.60 -4.35
CA GLN A 68 15.81 6.37 -3.98
C GLN A 68 14.56 5.89 -4.73
N ALA A 69 14.68 5.56 -6.02
CA ALA A 69 13.60 4.95 -6.79
C ALA A 69 13.17 3.60 -6.19
N ASN A 70 14.12 2.73 -5.82
CA ASN A 70 13.80 1.46 -5.16
C ASN A 70 13.11 1.66 -3.82
N LYS A 71 13.54 2.65 -3.02
CA LYS A 71 12.91 2.98 -1.74
C LYS A 71 11.45 3.42 -1.92
N ILE A 72 11.12 4.12 -3.00
CA ILE A 72 9.74 4.47 -3.35
C ILE A 72 8.92 3.20 -3.60
N CYS A 73 9.42 2.30 -4.46
CA CYS A 73 8.77 1.02 -4.74
C CYS A 73 8.53 0.19 -3.48
N GLU A 74 9.55 0.06 -2.62
CA GLU A 74 9.47 -0.67 -1.34
C GLU A 74 8.45 -0.04 -0.39
N THR A 75 8.39 1.30 -0.34
CA THR A 75 7.46 2.02 0.54
C THR A 75 6.01 1.78 0.10
N VAL A 76 5.72 1.87 -1.20
CA VAL A 76 4.38 1.61 -1.73
C VAL A 76 3.99 0.14 -1.54
N TRP A 77 4.91 -0.80 -1.80
CA TRP A 77 4.71 -2.22 -1.55
C TRP A 77 4.39 -2.51 -0.08
N LYS A 78 5.18 -1.94 0.83
CA LYS A 78 4.96 -2.07 2.28
C LYS A 78 3.61 -1.51 2.70
N ASN A 79 3.23 -0.34 2.19
CA ASN A 79 1.93 0.26 2.49
C ASN A 79 0.77 -0.61 1.99
N LYS A 80 0.88 -1.16 0.78
CA LYS A 80 -0.12 -2.10 0.26
C LYS A 80 -0.21 -3.36 1.13
N LYS A 81 0.92 -3.97 1.47
CA LYS A 81 0.94 -5.15 2.34
C LYS A 81 0.35 -4.84 3.72
N MET A 82 0.66 -3.69 4.29
CA MET A 82 0.06 -3.23 5.55
C MET A 82 -1.45 -3.06 5.45
N GLU A 83 -1.98 -2.59 4.30
CA GLU A 83 -3.42 -2.41 4.08
C GLU A 83 -4.14 -3.74 3.79
N GLU A 84 -3.47 -4.70 3.15
CA GLU A 84 -3.95 -6.07 2.94
C GLU A 84 -3.96 -6.87 4.25
N GLU A 85 -2.93 -6.70 5.07
CA GLU A 85 -2.81 -7.29 6.41
C GLU A 85 -3.55 -6.46 7.47
N ALA A 86 -4.06 -5.28 7.12
CA ALA A 86 -4.77 -4.41 8.05
C ALA A 86 -6.02 -5.13 8.53
N GLU A 87 -5.94 -5.64 9.75
CA GLU A 87 -7.10 -6.20 10.41
C GLU A 87 -7.95 -5.02 10.91
N TYR A 88 -8.76 -4.44 10.03
CA TYR A 88 -9.68 -3.34 10.35
C TYR A 88 -10.60 -3.65 11.54
N SER A 89 -10.76 -4.94 11.84
CA SER A 89 -11.57 -5.42 12.96
C SER A 89 -10.85 -5.42 14.30
N LYS A 90 -9.52 -5.23 14.42
CA LYS A 90 -8.83 -5.42 15.72
C LYS A 90 -9.32 -4.46 16.81
N SER A 91 -9.49 -3.18 16.48
CA SER A 91 -10.05 -2.18 17.41
C SER A 91 -11.55 -2.43 17.66
N LEU A 92 -12.31 -2.78 16.61
CA LEU A 92 -13.74 -3.07 16.71
C LEU A 92 -14.01 -4.32 17.58
N LYS A 93 -13.14 -5.34 17.51
CA LYS A 93 -13.18 -6.54 18.34
C LYS A 93 -13.07 -6.20 19.83
N THR A 94 -12.14 -5.31 20.21
CA THR A 94 -12.02 -4.87 21.60
C THR A 94 -13.27 -4.15 22.08
N VAL A 95 -13.83 -3.24 21.27
CA VAL A 95 -15.08 -2.53 21.60
C VAL A 95 -16.24 -3.53 21.75
N LEU A 96 -16.32 -4.54 20.88
CA LEU A 96 -17.33 -5.59 20.96
C LEU A 96 -17.20 -6.41 22.25
N TYR A 97 -15.99 -6.78 22.66
CA TYR A 97 -15.77 -7.49 23.92
C TYR A 97 -16.20 -6.68 25.15
N VAL A 98 -15.91 -5.37 25.15
CA VAL A 98 -16.38 -4.46 26.22
C VAL A 98 -17.90 -4.38 26.24
N ALA A 99 -18.55 -4.30 25.08
CA ALA A 99 -20.01 -4.29 24.99
C ALA A 99 -20.65 -5.59 25.51
N ILE A 100 -20.07 -6.74 25.17
CA ILE A 100 -20.51 -8.05 25.68
C ILE A 100 -20.33 -8.10 27.20
N PHE A 101 -19.20 -7.63 27.73
CA PHE A 101 -18.95 -7.58 29.16
C PHE A 101 -19.99 -6.74 29.91
N PHE A 102 -20.32 -5.55 29.41
CA PHE A 102 -21.39 -4.72 30.00
C PHE A 102 -22.77 -5.35 29.90
N SER A 103 -23.06 -6.08 28.82
CA SER A 103 -24.31 -6.82 28.68
C SER A 103 -24.44 -7.92 29.75
N ILE A 104 -23.38 -8.70 29.98
CA ILE A 104 -23.35 -9.73 31.03
C ILE A 104 -23.47 -9.09 32.42
N LEU A 105 -22.73 -8.02 32.69
CA LEU A 105 -22.77 -7.32 33.97
C LEU A 105 -24.16 -6.78 34.27
N SER A 106 -24.83 -6.21 33.26
CA SER A 106 -26.22 -5.77 33.42
C SER A 106 -27.17 -6.92 33.71
N PHE A 107 -26.96 -8.08 33.09
CA PHE A 107 -27.81 -9.24 33.33
C PHE A 107 -27.69 -9.74 34.77
N VAL A 108 -26.47 -9.74 35.32
CA VAL A 108 -26.24 -10.08 36.73
C VAL A 108 -26.94 -9.08 37.67
N LEU A 109 -26.85 -7.78 37.39
CA LEU A 109 -27.54 -6.76 38.20
C LEU A 109 -29.07 -6.91 38.15
N LEU A 110 -29.63 -7.26 37.00
CA LEU A 110 -31.06 -7.55 36.87
C LEU A 110 -31.48 -8.78 37.69
N ILE A 111 -30.67 -9.84 37.72
CA ILE A 111 -30.95 -11.01 38.57
C ILE A 111 -30.95 -10.59 40.05
N ILE A 112 -29.95 -9.82 40.49
CA ILE A 112 -29.88 -9.33 41.88
C ILE A 112 -31.09 -8.47 42.20
N LEU A 113 -31.51 -7.59 41.29
CA LEU A 113 -32.70 -6.76 41.46
C LEU A 113 -33.98 -7.59 41.65
N VAL A 114 -34.16 -8.63 40.83
CA VAL A 114 -35.37 -9.49 40.87
C VAL A 114 -35.41 -10.38 42.11
N TYR A 115 -34.27 -10.89 42.58
CA TYR A 115 -34.22 -11.90 43.63
C TYR A 115 -33.71 -11.39 44.99
N GLY A 116 -33.20 -10.14 45.08
CA GLY A 116 -32.40 -9.68 46.22
C GLY A 116 -32.89 -8.40 46.90
N ASP A 117 -34.18 -8.04 46.82
CA ASP A 117 -34.72 -6.78 47.37
C ASP A 117 -33.94 -5.54 46.87
N GLY A 118 -33.69 -5.49 45.56
CA GLY A 118 -32.91 -4.42 44.96
C GLY A 118 -33.62 -3.06 44.99
N THR A 119 -32.82 -1.99 45.09
CA THR A 119 -33.31 -0.60 45.09
C THR A 119 -33.53 -0.06 43.67
N ASP A 120 -34.32 1.00 43.53
CA ASP A 120 -34.52 1.71 42.25
C ASP A 120 -33.20 2.12 41.58
N SER A 121 -32.16 2.39 42.37
CA SER A 121 -30.82 2.71 41.88
C SER A 121 -30.21 1.56 41.05
N LEU A 122 -30.42 0.31 41.46
CA LEU A 122 -29.94 -0.87 40.71
C LEU A 122 -30.67 -1.04 39.37
N LEU A 123 -31.97 -0.72 39.34
CA LEU A 123 -32.76 -0.76 38.11
C LEU A 123 -32.23 0.26 37.09
N TRP A 124 -32.04 1.51 37.51
CA TRP A 124 -31.50 2.56 36.64
C TRP A 124 -30.05 2.28 36.20
N ALA A 125 -29.22 1.71 37.07
CA ALA A 125 -27.87 1.29 36.72
C ALA A 125 -27.86 0.18 35.65
N SER A 126 -28.75 -0.81 35.79
CA SER A 126 -28.89 -1.92 34.83
C SER A 126 -29.37 -1.42 33.47
N ILE A 127 -30.43 -0.61 33.45
CA ILE A 127 -30.96 -0.02 32.21
C ILE A 127 -29.87 0.81 31.50
N SER A 128 -29.13 1.62 32.26
CA SER A 128 -28.03 2.43 31.71
C SER A 128 -26.94 1.57 31.07
N LEU A 129 -26.55 0.46 31.71
CA LEU A 129 -25.56 -0.48 31.16
C LEU A 129 -26.03 -1.15 29.86
N ILE A 130 -27.31 -1.55 29.78
CA ILE A 130 -27.88 -2.11 28.54
C ILE A 130 -27.87 -1.06 27.42
N CYS A 131 -28.27 0.17 27.71
CA CYS A 131 -28.25 1.26 26.74
C CYS A 131 -26.83 1.55 26.25
N ILE A 132 -25.83 1.56 27.14
CA ILE A 132 -24.42 1.74 26.78
C ILE A 132 -23.94 0.58 25.90
N ALA A 133 -24.20 -0.67 26.31
CA ALA A 133 -23.81 -1.85 25.54
C ALA A 133 -24.45 -1.84 24.14
N GLY A 134 -25.75 -1.54 24.04
CA GLY A 134 -26.46 -1.43 22.77
C GLY A 134 -25.89 -0.32 21.87
N THR A 135 -25.57 0.83 22.45
CA THR A 135 -24.95 1.95 21.72
C THR A 135 -23.56 1.56 21.19
N LEU A 136 -22.73 0.88 21.99
CA LEU A 136 -21.41 0.41 21.56
C LEU A 136 -21.51 -0.62 20.42
N ILE A 137 -22.45 -1.56 20.49
CA ILE A 137 -22.70 -2.52 19.40
C ILE A 137 -23.12 -1.78 18.14
N LEU A 138 -24.03 -0.81 18.25
CA LEU A 138 -24.50 -0.03 17.10
C LEU A 138 -23.36 0.77 16.45
N ILE A 139 -22.47 1.37 17.25
CA ILE A 139 -21.25 2.03 16.75
C ILE A 139 -20.37 1.04 16.00
N VAL A 140 -20.17 -0.17 16.54
CA VAL A 140 -19.37 -1.22 15.88
C VAL A 140 -19.99 -1.63 14.55
N VAL A 141 -21.31 -1.83 14.49
CA VAL A 141 -22.03 -2.20 13.25
C VAL A 141 -21.92 -1.08 12.22
N ILE A 142 -22.19 0.18 12.61
CA ILE A 142 -22.04 1.34 11.72
C ILE A 142 -20.62 1.40 11.18
N LYS A 143 -19.61 1.38 12.05
CA LYS A 143 -18.21 1.40 11.63
C LYS A 143 -17.88 0.23 10.70
N SER A 144 -18.37 -0.97 10.99
CA SER A 144 -18.14 -2.14 10.15
C SER A 144 -18.78 -2.00 8.76
N LEU A 145 -19.93 -1.36 8.64
CA LEU A 145 -20.60 -1.12 7.36
C LEU A 145 -19.94 -0.01 6.53
N PHE A 146 -19.37 1.00 7.20
CA PHE A 146 -18.69 2.13 6.54
C PHE A 146 -17.17 1.95 6.37
N THR A 147 -16.58 0.88 6.90
CA THR A 147 -15.16 0.60 6.70
C THR A 147 -14.97 -0.13 5.38
N GLU A 148 -14.70 0.62 4.33
CA GLU A 148 -14.30 0.06 3.04
C GLU A 148 -12.79 -0.20 3.02
N PRO A 149 -12.34 -1.38 2.54
CA PRO A 149 -10.92 -1.63 2.34
C PRO A 149 -10.38 -0.68 1.26
N LYS A 150 -9.28 0.02 1.53
CA LYS A 150 -8.64 0.82 0.48
C LYS A 150 -7.84 -0.10 -0.42
N PHE A 151 -8.35 -0.31 -1.63
CA PHE A 151 -7.59 -1.02 -2.65
C PHE A 151 -6.51 -0.09 -3.22
N ILE A 152 -5.26 -0.31 -2.80
CA ILE A 152 -4.11 0.38 -3.38
C ILE A 152 -3.77 -0.30 -4.70
N ASP A 153 -4.01 0.40 -5.80
CA ASP A 153 -3.43 0.03 -7.10
C ASP A 153 -1.92 0.31 -7.03
N LEU A 154 -1.16 -0.76 -6.85
CA LEU A 154 0.28 -0.71 -6.70
C LEU A 154 0.97 -0.09 -7.92
N GLU A 155 0.56 -0.49 -9.12
CA GLU A 155 1.26 -0.08 -10.34
C GLU A 155 1.06 1.41 -10.58
N LYS A 156 -0.18 1.87 -10.46
CA LYS A 156 -0.50 3.28 -10.59
C LYS A 156 0.22 4.13 -9.53
N THR A 157 0.17 3.70 -8.28
CA THR A 157 0.77 4.45 -7.17
C THR A 157 2.30 4.56 -7.29
N ILE A 158 2.98 3.48 -7.69
CA ILE A 158 4.42 3.48 -7.92
C ILE A 158 4.76 4.39 -9.12
N MET A 159 4.04 4.27 -10.23
CA MET A 159 4.25 5.12 -11.41
C MET A 159 4.12 6.60 -11.07
N ASP A 160 3.04 6.98 -10.39
CA ASP A 160 2.79 8.37 -10.01
C ASP A 160 3.93 8.92 -9.11
N GLN A 161 4.36 8.14 -8.10
CA GLN A 161 5.45 8.58 -7.21
C GLN A 161 6.82 8.61 -7.88
N LEU A 162 7.13 7.64 -8.76
CA LEU A 162 8.38 7.63 -9.51
C LEU A 162 8.44 8.78 -10.52
N ASN A 163 7.34 9.07 -11.24
CA ASN A 163 7.28 10.19 -12.17
C ASN A 163 7.54 11.52 -11.46
N ILE A 164 6.86 11.77 -10.33
CA ILE A 164 7.09 12.98 -9.51
C ILE A 164 8.57 13.07 -9.07
N PHE A 165 9.16 11.94 -8.65
CA PHE A 165 10.55 11.89 -8.23
C PHE A 165 11.52 12.20 -9.38
N PHE A 166 11.35 11.57 -10.55
CA PHE A 166 12.21 11.76 -11.70
C PHE A 166 12.03 13.14 -12.34
N ASP A 167 10.82 13.68 -12.40
CA ASP A 167 10.58 15.06 -12.83
C ASP A 167 11.37 16.05 -11.98
N LYS A 168 11.40 15.83 -10.66
CA LYS A 168 12.20 16.63 -9.74
C LYS A 168 13.70 16.48 -9.97
N GLU A 169 14.22 15.25 -10.09
CA GLU A 169 15.64 15.02 -10.35
C GLU A 169 16.09 15.55 -11.73
N ASN A 170 15.23 15.41 -12.75
CA ASN A 170 15.43 15.92 -14.09
C ASN A 170 15.56 17.45 -14.08
N ASN A 171 14.59 18.14 -13.49
CA ASN A 171 14.60 19.61 -13.41
C ASN A 171 15.77 20.16 -12.58
N ASN A 172 16.18 19.44 -11.54
CA ASN A 172 17.25 19.90 -10.64
C ASN A 172 18.66 19.68 -11.19
N PHE A 173 18.92 18.48 -11.73
CA PHE A 173 20.27 18.03 -12.07
C PHE A 173 20.39 17.44 -13.48
N TYR A 174 19.58 16.44 -13.84
CA TYR A 174 19.86 15.64 -15.04
C TYR A 174 19.65 16.42 -16.34
N SER A 175 18.58 17.23 -16.46
CA SER A 175 18.32 18.02 -17.67
C SER A 175 19.43 19.03 -17.98
N LYS A 176 20.09 19.55 -16.95
CA LYS A 176 21.24 20.49 -17.10
C LYS A 176 22.48 19.80 -17.66
N ASN A 177 22.60 18.49 -17.49
CA ASN A 177 23.71 17.66 -17.98
C ASN A 177 23.37 16.95 -19.30
N GLY A 178 22.26 17.33 -19.96
CA GLY A 178 21.79 16.66 -21.17
C GLY A 178 21.34 15.22 -20.91
N LEU A 179 20.75 14.96 -19.73
CA LEU A 179 20.22 13.66 -19.35
C LEU A 179 18.73 13.78 -19.01
N LEU A 180 17.95 12.73 -19.26
CA LEU A 180 16.53 12.70 -18.89
C LEU A 180 16.11 11.30 -18.44
N TRP A 181 15.68 11.17 -17.19
CA TRP A 181 15.05 9.95 -16.70
C TRP A 181 13.60 9.86 -17.12
N GLU A 182 13.18 8.66 -17.50
CA GLU A 182 11.81 8.32 -17.85
C GLU A 182 11.44 6.96 -17.27
N VAL A 183 10.26 6.89 -16.65
CA VAL A 183 9.66 5.64 -16.16
C VAL A 183 8.80 5.06 -17.26
N GLN A 184 9.08 3.82 -17.65
CA GLN A 184 8.32 3.15 -18.70
C GLN A 184 7.06 2.49 -18.14
N GLU A 185 6.17 2.05 -19.04
CA GLU A 185 4.87 1.49 -18.65
C GLU A 185 5.00 0.44 -17.55
N LYS A 186 4.09 0.54 -16.57
CA LYS A 186 4.03 -0.35 -15.41
C LYS A 186 5.38 -0.50 -14.70
N PHE A 187 6.26 0.51 -14.79
CA PHE A 187 7.59 0.56 -14.19
C PHE A 187 8.46 -0.69 -14.47
N TYR A 188 8.30 -1.31 -15.64
CA TYR A 188 9.08 -2.51 -15.98
C TYR A 188 10.57 -2.24 -16.09
N TRP A 189 10.97 -1.06 -16.56
CA TRP A 189 12.35 -0.59 -16.56
C TRP A 189 12.38 0.94 -16.49
N LEU A 190 13.56 1.50 -16.22
CA LEU A 190 13.81 2.93 -16.35
C LEU A 190 14.66 3.19 -17.59
N THR A 191 14.45 4.33 -18.22
CA THR A 191 15.26 4.80 -19.33
C THR A 191 15.92 6.11 -18.95
N LEU A 192 17.25 6.18 -19.08
CA LEU A 192 18.01 7.41 -18.99
C LEU A 192 18.42 7.82 -20.41
N HIS A 193 17.77 8.82 -20.97
CA HIS A 193 18.11 9.37 -22.28
C HIS A 193 19.32 10.28 -22.17
N ILE A 194 20.22 10.17 -23.14
CA ILE A 194 21.41 11.00 -23.29
C ILE A 194 21.18 11.91 -24.50
N LYS A 195 21.11 13.21 -24.24
CA LYS A 195 21.02 14.28 -25.25
C LYS A 195 22.41 14.80 -25.62
#